data_AF-A0A6I1VHR0-F1
#
_entry.id   AF-A0A6I1VHR0-F1
#
_cell.length_a   1.000
_cell.length_b   1.000
_cell.length_c   1.000
_cell.angle_alpha   90.00
_cell.angle_beta   90.00
_cell.angle_gamma   90.00
#
_symmetry.space_group_name_H-M   'P 1'
#
loop_
_entity.id
_entity.type
_entity.pdbx_description
1 polymer ?
#
loop_
_entity_poly.entity_id
_entity_poly.type
_entity_poly.pdbx_seq_one_letter_code
_entity_poly.pdbx_strand_id
1 'polypeptide(L)'
;MLNHLYRFRPVNSLLGGNRESELEGCYIYFSPPEKLNDPLEGHREVIWKGDSVVWENFFQHFMDCLLIRNTQYFTGEFEALDFPIYPNYEVQAVPPENYREIADLVLRFFDSPNVKRHIAVLAFKEREVNQNELMLHLRSIQSFAMHIISEVLVSYKLVEKGYGINGAPHEELLTVSTNLLNYFEGLGDELLEAEFDSSALAFLRSDDLVKGYARSKIGESQNWTRLCIDFPEEFLASRIRLTTSEWFVSCFMENCENSAIWGTYGNNHQGVCLKFKVNNDEGQPGISLMKPGLKQGIKWWTQTKFHFSKVSYTEKSPDLDFFCNLAGYGAQEVIDKWYTDKSGNISSRKMDVFENQPQWHANYHRDNFKSLTVKTRHWSNEQEYRLILKPQFNSYIDEDDRKLRYTFDDLDGIIFGIKTADSDKYKLIEMVERMCQTRNREEFTFYQSFYDSSADAILYRPVAHVGKQGVRTHRD
;
A
#
# COMPACT_ATOMS: atom_id res chain seq x y z
N MET A 1 -14.97 -20.47 21.97
CA MET A 1 -15.43 -19.71 20.79
C MET A 1 -15.25 -18.24 21.08
N LEU A 2 -14.80 -17.47 20.08
CA LEU A 2 -14.61 -16.03 20.20
C LEU A 2 -15.99 -15.35 20.16
N ASN A 3 -16.44 -14.80 21.29
CA ASN A 3 -17.79 -14.22 21.39
C ASN A 3 -17.80 -12.71 21.14
N HIS A 4 -16.71 -12.04 21.48
CA HIS A 4 -16.58 -10.59 21.35
C HIS A 4 -15.20 -10.20 20.86
N LEU A 5 -15.13 -9.04 20.22
CA LEU A 5 -13.91 -8.36 19.83
C LEU A 5 -13.99 -6.87 20.21
N TYR A 6 -12.84 -6.29 20.49
CA TYR A 6 -12.71 -5.01 21.18
C TYR A 6 -12.10 -3.96 20.26
N ARG A 7 -12.74 -2.79 20.13
CA ARG A 7 -12.24 -1.70 19.27
C ARG A 7 -12.11 -0.41 20.05
N PHE A 8 -10.88 0.03 20.27
CA PHE A 8 -10.57 1.26 20.99
C PHE A 8 -10.85 2.49 20.15
N ARG A 9 -11.49 3.50 20.74
CA ARG A 9 -11.82 4.76 20.08
C ARG A 9 -11.70 5.97 21.01
N PRO A 10 -11.13 7.10 20.54
CA PRO A 10 -11.30 8.39 21.20
C PRO A 10 -12.78 8.78 21.20
N VAL A 11 -13.28 9.33 22.31
CA VAL A 11 -14.70 9.73 22.48
C VAL A 11 -15.17 10.65 21.35
N ASN A 12 -14.34 11.62 20.95
CA ASN A 12 -14.69 12.59 19.91
C ASN A 12 -15.01 11.94 18.55
N SER A 13 -14.44 10.77 18.27
CA SER A 13 -14.75 9.96 17.07
C SER A 13 -16.18 9.42 17.12
N LEU A 14 -16.60 8.98 18.31
CA LEU A 14 -17.92 8.39 18.52
C LEU A 14 -19.01 9.44 18.56
N LEU A 15 -18.75 10.61 19.15
CA LEU A 15 -19.74 11.68 19.27
C LEU A 15 -19.87 12.52 17.98
N GLY A 16 -18.86 12.50 17.11
CA GLY A 16 -18.87 13.26 15.87
C GLY A 16 -18.65 14.76 16.07
N GLY A 17 -17.44 15.16 16.50
CA GLY A 17 -17.06 16.57 16.64
C GLY A 17 -17.05 17.34 15.30
N ASN A 18 -15.89 17.41 14.63
CA ASN A 18 -15.75 18.06 13.32
C ASN A 18 -16.01 17.07 12.15
N ARG A 19 -16.57 15.91 12.44
CA ARG A 19 -16.79 14.81 11.50
C ARG A 19 -18.06 14.04 11.87
N GLU A 20 -18.52 13.20 10.95
CA GLU A 20 -19.65 12.30 11.18
C GLU A 20 -19.43 11.39 12.40
N SER A 21 -20.45 11.31 13.26
CA SER A 21 -20.49 10.43 14.44
C SER A 21 -20.44 8.96 14.04
N GLU A 22 -19.39 8.25 14.49
CA GLU A 22 -19.25 6.81 14.23
C GLU A 22 -20.33 5.97 14.92
N LEU A 23 -20.73 6.40 16.13
CA LEU A 23 -21.69 5.64 16.93
C LEU A 23 -23.10 5.84 16.38
N GLU A 24 -23.51 7.08 16.13
CA GLU A 24 -24.83 7.39 15.59
C GLU A 24 -24.99 6.87 14.15
N GLY A 25 -23.96 7.03 13.33
CA GLY A 25 -23.88 6.50 11.97
C GLY A 25 -23.71 4.97 11.89
N CYS A 26 -23.44 4.32 13.03
CA CYS A 26 -23.22 2.87 13.15
C CYS A 26 -22.23 2.34 12.11
N TYR A 27 -21.06 2.97 11.97
CA TYR A 27 -20.07 2.57 10.98
C TYR A 27 -18.70 2.21 11.56
N ILE A 28 -18.02 1.31 10.86
CA ILE A 28 -16.64 0.94 11.05
C ILE A 28 -15.86 1.54 9.88
N TYR A 29 -14.99 2.50 10.18
CA TYR A 29 -14.05 3.03 9.19
C TYR A 29 -12.91 2.04 8.93
N PHE A 30 -12.61 1.81 7.65
CA PHE A 30 -11.49 1.00 7.19
C PHE A 30 -10.35 1.93 6.75
N SER A 31 -9.26 1.93 7.51
CA SER A 31 -8.12 2.84 7.31
C SER A 31 -7.24 2.34 6.16
N PRO A 32 -6.67 3.24 5.35
CA PRO A 32 -5.64 2.87 4.40
C PRO A 32 -4.31 2.58 5.11
N PRO A 33 -3.37 1.87 4.48
CA PRO A 33 -2.14 1.40 5.12
C PRO A 33 -1.25 2.54 5.63
N GLU A 34 -1.25 3.69 4.94
CA GLU A 34 -0.42 4.86 5.27
C GLU A 34 -0.85 5.54 6.58
N LYS A 35 -2.03 5.20 7.13
CA LYS A 35 -2.52 5.68 8.43
C LYS A 35 -2.25 4.70 9.58
N LEU A 36 -1.61 3.55 9.32
CA LEU A 36 -1.31 2.55 10.33
C LEU A 36 -0.04 2.92 11.12
N ASN A 37 0.05 2.44 12.36
CA ASN A 37 1.14 2.82 13.28
C ASN A 37 2.45 2.09 12.97
N ASP A 38 2.39 0.89 12.38
CA ASP A 38 3.56 0.13 11.99
C ASP A 38 3.87 0.40 10.50
N PRO A 39 5.03 1.02 10.16
CA PRO A 39 5.39 1.28 8.77
C PRO A 39 5.67 0.00 7.97
N LEU A 40 5.82 -1.15 8.64
CA LEU A 40 5.97 -2.46 8.01
C LEU A 40 4.61 -3.17 7.83
N GLU A 41 3.49 -2.54 8.18
CA GLU A 41 2.18 -3.16 8.13
C GLU A 41 1.69 -3.33 6.68
N GLY A 42 1.42 -4.59 6.31
CA GLY A 42 1.12 -4.93 4.91
C GLY A 42 2.35 -4.94 3.99
N HIS A 43 3.56 -4.77 4.55
CA HIS A 43 4.81 -4.85 3.81
C HIS A 43 4.99 -6.24 3.18
N ARG A 44 5.47 -6.22 1.95
CA ARG A 44 5.84 -7.39 1.18
C ARG A 44 7.21 -7.12 0.63
N GLU A 45 8.14 -8.01 0.92
CA GLU A 45 9.42 -7.96 0.23
C GLU A 45 9.14 -8.30 -1.23
N VAL A 46 9.31 -7.33 -2.13
CA VAL A 46 9.16 -7.57 -3.55
C VAL A 46 10.52 -7.94 -4.09
N ILE A 47 10.58 -9.08 -4.77
CA ILE A 47 11.77 -9.56 -5.46
C ILE A 47 11.47 -9.62 -6.95
N TRP A 48 12.51 -9.47 -7.76
CA TRP A 48 12.45 -9.59 -9.21
C TRP A 48 13.31 -10.76 -9.63
N LYS A 49 12.69 -11.71 -10.33
CA LYS A 49 13.35 -12.90 -10.85
C LYS A 49 12.89 -13.20 -12.26
N GLY A 50 13.82 -13.25 -13.21
CA GLY A 50 13.48 -13.63 -14.56
C GLY A 50 14.61 -13.57 -15.57
N ASP A 51 14.27 -13.98 -16.79
CA ASP A 51 15.16 -13.99 -17.93
C ASP A 51 15.27 -12.63 -18.63
N SER A 52 16.09 -12.55 -19.67
CA SER A 52 16.35 -11.31 -20.39
C SER A 52 15.08 -10.68 -21.00
N VAL A 53 14.05 -11.47 -21.33
CA VAL A 53 12.81 -10.96 -21.94
C VAL A 53 12.06 -10.07 -20.95
N VAL A 54 11.81 -10.55 -19.73
CA VAL A 54 11.09 -9.75 -18.72
C VAL A 54 11.91 -8.55 -18.24
N TRP A 55 13.24 -8.66 -18.23
CA TRP A 55 14.12 -7.53 -17.89
C TRP A 55 14.18 -6.47 -19.00
N GLU A 56 14.23 -6.88 -20.27
CA GLU A 56 14.10 -5.94 -21.40
C GLU A 56 12.78 -5.17 -21.32
N ASN A 57 11.68 -5.89 -21.12
CA ASN A 57 10.36 -5.29 -20.96
C ASN A 57 10.28 -4.40 -19.70
N PHE A 58 10.93 -4.75 -18.60
CA PHE A 58 11.01 -3.89 -17.42
C PHE A 58 11.69 -2.54 -17.72
N PHE A 59 12.81 -2.55 -18.44
CA PHE A 59 13.48 -1.32 -18.88
C PHE A 59 12.66 -0.54 -19.93
N GLN A 60 11.89 -1.23 -20.76
CA GLN A 60 10.95 -0.59 -21.70
C GLN A 60 9.91 0.21 -20.91
N HIS A 61 9.29 -0.41 -19.91
CA HIS A 61 8.34 0.26 -19.02
C HIS A 61 8.96 1.43 -18.26
N PHE A 62 10.23 1.34 -17.85
CA PHE A 62 10.98 2.44 -17.25
C PHE A 62 11.11 3.63 -18.22
N MET A 63 11.52 3.37 -19.46
CA MET A 63 11.64 4.39 -20.51
C MET A 63 10.28 5.05 -20.82
N ASP A 64 9.21 4.25 -20.91
CA ASP A 64 7.86 4.76 -21.17
C ASP A 64 7.42 5.73 -20.08
N CYS A 65 7.52 5.31 -18.82
CA CYS A 65 7.14 6.15 -17.67
C CYS A 65 8.00 7.42 -17.62
N LEU A 66 9.30 7.31 -17.91
CA LEU A 66 10.22 8.44 -17.87
C LEU A 66 9.87 9.47 -18.96
N LEU A 67 9.55 9.01 -20.17
CA LEU A 67 9.11 9.87 -21.27
C LEU A 67 7.82 10.59 -20.92
N ILE A 68 6.83 9.86 -20.39
CA ILE A 68 5.55 10.42 -19.96
C ILE A 68 5.76 11.52 -18.92
N ARG A 69 6.51 11.23 -17.85
CA ARG A 69 6.75 12.22 -16.78
C ARG A 69 7.57 13.42 -17.25
N ASN A 70 8.54 13.23 -18.13
CA ASN A 70 9.26 14.35 -18.75
C ASN A 70 8.32 15.21 -19.60
N THR A 71 7.48 14.60 -20.43
CA THR A 71 6.52 15.32 -21.27
C THR A 71 5.58 16.15 -20.40
N GLN A 72 4.99 15.55 -19.38
CA GLN A 72 4.13 16.23 -18.41
C GLN A 72 4.83 17.40 -17.71
N TYR A 73 6.12 17.27 -17.38
CA TYR A 73 6.90 18.37 -16.83
C TYR A 73 7.01 19.55 -17.79
N PHE A 74 7.41 19.31 -19.04
CA PHE A 74 7.62 20.38 -20.01
C PHE A 74 6.32 20.95 -20.59
N THR A 75 5.21 20.24 -20.50
CA THR A 75 3.87 20.74 -20.88
C THR A 75 3.10 21.39 -19.74
N GLY A 76 3.60 21.30 -18.49
CA GLY A 76 2.95 21.90 -17.31
C GLY A 76 1.85 21.03 -16.66
N GLU A 77 1.80 19.74 -16.98
CA GLU A 77 0.79 18.77 -16.50
C GLU A 77 1.32 17.85 -15.38
N PHE A 78 2.53 18.09 -14.88
CA PHE A 78 3.24 17.18 -13.97
C PHE A 78 2.49 16.91 -12.65
N GLU A 79 1.90 17.93 -12.04
CA GLU A 79 1.11 17.81 -10.81
C GLU A 79 -0.34 17.41 -11.05
N ALA A 80 -0.88 17.74 -12.22
CA ALA A 80 -2.27 17.45 -12.57
C ALA A 80 -2.50 15.96 -12.85
N LEU A 81 -1.46 15.25 -13.29
CA LEU A 81 -1.54 13.83 -13.65
C LEU A 81 -0.73 12.95 -12.68
N ASP A 82 -1.34 11.83 -12.30
CA ASP A 82 -0.69 10.81 -11.48
C ASP A 82 0.49 10.14 -12.20
N PHE A 83 1.38 9.53 -11.41
CA PHE A 83 2.45 8.70 -11.95
C PHE A 83 1.86 7.51 -12.75
N PRO A 84 2.34 7.24 -13.98
CA PRO A 84 1.75 6.22 -14.85
C PRO A 84 1.96 4.81 -14.27
N ILE A 85 0.89 4.18 -13.75
CA ILE A 85 0.90 2.75 -13.40
C ILE A 85 0.87 1.91 -14.69
N TYR A 86 0.01 2.32 -15.62
CA TYR A 86 -0.19 1.73 -16.94
C TYR A 86 0.26 2.77 -17.97
N PRO A 87 1.50 2.73 -18.47
CA PRO A 87 1.95 3.70 -19.46
C PRO A 87 1.06 3.63 -20.70
N ASN A 88 0.46 4.77 -21.04
CA ASN A 88 -0.37 4.98 -22.22
C ASN A 88 -0.15 6.42 -22.70
N TYR A 89 0.57 6.56 -23.80
CA TYR A 89 0.99 7.85 -24.34
C TYR A 89 -0.18 8.80 -24.63
N GLU A 90 -1.29 8.30 -25.21
CA GLU A 90 -2.45 9.14 -25.56
C GLU A 90 -3.12 9.71 -24.32
N VAL A 91 -3.41 8.86 -23.33
CA VAL A 91 -4.11 9.26 -22.10
C VAL A 91 -3.23 10.18 -21.23
N GLN A 92 -1.91 10.08 -21.36
CA GLN A 92 -0.95 10.78 -20.51
C GLN A 92 -0.29 11.97 -21.22
N ALA A 93 -0.97 12.52 -22.23
CA ALA A 93 -0.63 13.76 -22.92
C ALA A 93 0.71 13.73 -23.70
N VAL A 94 1.09 12.58 -24.24
CA VAL A 94 2.21 12.46 -25.19
C VAL A 94 1.68 12.62 -26.63
N PRO A 95 2.20 13.58 -27.43
CA PRO A 95 1.70 13.85 -28.78
C PRO A 95 1.76 12.64 -29.74
N PRO A 96 0.65 12.27 -30.41
CA PRO A 96 0.54 11.05 -31.22
C PRO A 96 1.33 11.08 -32.53
N GLU A 97 1.57 12.25 -33.11
CA GLU A 97 2.32 12.42 -34.35
C GLU A 97 3.77 11.91 -34.29
N ASN A 98 4.27 11.61 -33.09
CA ASN A 98 5.68 11.28 -32.85
C ASN A 98 5.92 9.84 -32.35
N TYR A 99 4.92 8.96 -32.37
CA TYR A 99 5.06 7.58 -31.84
C TYR A 99 6.12 6.74 -32.54
N ARG A 100 6.40 7.04 -33.81
CA ARG A 100 7.45 6.36 -34.56
C ARG A 100 8.84 6.77 -34.08
N GLU A 101 9.06 8.06 -33.82
CA GLU A 101 10.29 8.60 -33.26
C GLU A 101 10.54 8.05 -31.87
N ILE A 102 9.50 7.95 -31.02
CA ILE A 102 9.61 7.30 -29.70
C ILE A 102 10.12 5.87 -29.83
N ALA A 103 9.55 5.09 -30.76
CA ALA A 103 9.95 3.69 -30.97
C ALA A 103 11.43 3.55 -31.39
N ASP A 104 11.89 4.39 -32.31
CA ASP A 104 13.30 4.41 -32.76
C ASP A 104 14.27 4.84 -31.65
N LEU A 105 13.90 5.86 -30.88
CA LEU A 105 14.68 6.35 -29.74
C LEU A 105 14.84 5.31 -28.63
N VAL A 106 13.77 4.59 -28.32
CA VAL A 106 13.81 3.49 -27.36
C VAL A 106 14.73 2.37 -27.84
N LEU A 107 14.77 2.04 -29.14
CA LEU A 107 15.73 1.07 -29.67
C LEU A 107 17.18 1.51 -29.41
N ARG A 108 17.49 2.80 -29.58
CA ARG A 108 18.83 3.35 -29.29
C ARG A 108 19.23 3.21 -27.83
N PHE A 109 18.29 3.29 -26.89
CA PHE A 109 18.56 3.00 -25.49
C PHE A 109 19.03 1.55 -25.30
N PHE A 110 18.30 0.59 -25.88
CA PHE A 110 18.65 -0.83 -25.80
C PHE A 110 19.91 -1.21 -26.60
N ASP A 111 20.31 -0.41 -27.59
CA ASP A 111 21.56 -0.63 -28.31
C ASP A 111 22.81 -0.38 -27.47
N SER A 112 22.69 0.41 -26.39
CA SER A 112 23.78 0.70 -25.47
C SER A 112 24.40 -0.57 -24.87
N PRO A 113 25.73 -0.73 -24.95
CA PRO A 113 26.43 -1.85 -24.31
C PRO A 113 26.13 -1.97 -22.81
N ASN A 114 26.00 -0.84 -22.10
CA ASN A 114 25.70 -0.86 -20.67
C ASN A 114 24.29 -1.36 -20.38
N VAL A 115 23.30 -1.00 -21.19
CA VAL A 115 21.92 -1.49 -21.01
C VAL A 115 21.87 -3.02 -21.21
N LYS A 116 22.53 -3.53 -22.26
CA LYS A 116 22.66 -4.98 -22.48
C LYS A 116 23.35 -5.69 -21.32
N ARG A 117 24.40 -5.10 -20.75
CA ARG A 117 25.11 -5.63 -19.57
C ARG A 117 24.23 -5.60 -18.31
N HIS A 118 23.47 -4.53 -18.07
CA HIS A 118 22.51 -4.47 -16.96
C HIS A 118 21.49 -5.61 -17.05
N ILE A 119 20.89 -5.82 -18.23
CA ILE A 119 19.95 -6.92 -18.46
C ILE A 119 20.62 -8.26 -18.20
N ALA A 120 21.86 -8.47 -18.67
CA ALA A 120 22.59 -9.73 -18.44
C ALA A 120 22.88 -9.99 -16.95
N VAL A 121 23.30 -8.97 -16.20
CA VAL A 121 23.58 -9.07 -14.75
C VAL A 121 22.31 -9.36 -13.95
N LEU A 122 21.19 -8.76 -14.33
CA LEU A 122 19.89 -8.94 -13.67
C LEU A 122 19.23 -10.29 -14.05
N ALA A 123 19.43 -10.74 -15.29
CA ALA A 123 18.89 -12.02 -15.79
C ALA A 123 19.75 -13.24 -15.40
N PHE A 124 20.93 -13.02 -14.85
CA PHE A 124 21.89 -14.08 -14.57
C PHE A 124 21.26 -15.19 -13.72
N LYS A 125 21.15 -16.39 -14.32
CA LYS A 125 20.55 -17.61 -13.73
C LYS A 125 19.19 -17.40 -13.06
N GLU A 126 18.43 -16.38 -13.48
CA GLU A 126 17.18 -15.98 -12.81
C GLU A 126 17.37 -15.83 -11.28
N ARG A 127 18.45 -15.17 -10.86
CA ARG A 127 18.67 -14.85 -9.45
C ARG A 127 17.60 -13.89 -8.93
N GLU A 128 17.46 -13.85 -7.62
CA GLU A 128 16.59 -12.88 -6.95
C GLU A 128 17.29 -11.52 -6.91
N VAL A 129 16.59 -10.48 -7.36
CA VAL A 129 17.02 -9.08 -7.28
C VAL A 129 16.05 -8.36 -6.34
N ASN A 130 16.55 -7.78 -5.26
CA ASN A 130 15.72 -7.01 -4.34
C ASN A 130 15.54 -5.55 -4.80
N GLN A 131 14.62 -4.84 -4.15
CA GLN A 131 14.29 -3.46 -4.52
C GLN A 131 15.48 -2.50 -4.44
N ASN A 132 16.38 -2.65 -3.46
CA ASN A 132 17.53 -1.76 -3.27
C ASN A 132 18.58 -1.94 -4.36
N GLU A 133 18.82 -3.19 -4.78
CA GLU A 133 19.71 -3.48 -5.90
C GLU A 133 19.15 -2.93 -7.21
N LEU A 134 17.87 -3.20 -7.49
CA LEU A 134 17.21 -2.72 -8.70
C LEU A 134 17.18 -1.18 -8.75
N MET A 135 16.97 -0.53 -7.61
CA MET A 135 17.09 0.92 -7.47
C MET A 135 18.46 1.41 -7.92
N LEU A 136 19.54 0.75 -7.49
CA LEU A 136 20.90 1.15 -7.85
C LEU A 136 21.14 1.04 -9.36
N HIS A 137 20.67 -0.05 -9.99
CA HIS A 137 20.75 -0.19 -11.45
C HIS A 137 19.99 0.92 -12.19
N LEU A 138 18.74 1.19 -11.81
CA LEU A 138 17.93 2.24 -12.43
C LEU A 138 18.56 3.62 -12.27
N ARG A 139 19.04 3.95 -11.06
CA ARG A 139 19.73 5.22 -10.79
C ARG A 139 21.01 5.38 -11.61
N SER A 140 21.75 4.29 -11.80
CA SER A 140 23.01 4.32 -12.55
C SER A 140 22.83 4.59 -14.05
N ILE A 141 21.68 4.22 -14.63
CA ILE A 141 21.38 4.38 -16.06
C ILE A 141 20.46 5.57 -16.36
N GLN A 142 19.81 6.16 -15.34
CA GLN A 142 18.80 7.20 -15.51
C GLN A 142 19.30 8.41 -16.28
N SER A 143 20.54 8.89 -16.04
CA SER A 143 21.07 10.05 -16.76
C SER A 143 21.19 9.79 -18.26
N PHE A 144 21.59 8.58 -18.65
CA PHE A 144 21.60 8.17 -20.06
C PHE A 144 20.18 8.03 -20.61
N ALA A 145 19.25 7.43 -19.87
CA ALA A 145 17.84 7.33 -20.26
C ALA A 145 17.20 8.71 -20.49
N MET A 146 17.46 9.66 -19.59
CA MET A 146 17.02 11.06 -19.69
C MET A 146 17.66 11.77 -20.89
N HIS A 147 18.92 11.49 -21.23
CA HIS A 147 19.54 12.00 -22.45
C HIS A 147 18.80 11.52 -23.70
N ILE A 148 18.55 10.21 -23.81
CA ILE A 148 17.79 9.64 -24.93
C ILE A 148 16.40 10.30 -25.01
N ILE A 149 15.69 10.41 -23.90
CA ILE A 149 14.38 11.08 -23.85
C ILE A 149 14.47 12.56 -24.23
N SER A 150 15.50 13.27 -23.80
CA SER A 150 15.67 14.68 -24.14
C SER A 150 15.78 14.91 -25.66
N GLU A 151 16.36 13.97 -26.40
CA GLU A 151 16.39 14.04 -27.87
C GLU A 151 15.00 13.89 -28.49
N VAL A 152 14.12 13.10 -27.88
CA VAL A 152 12.68 13.05 -28.21
C VAL A 152 12.05 14.42 -27.96
N LEU A 153 12.28 15.01 -26.79
CA LEU A 153 11.67 16.29 -26.42
C LEU A 153 12.17 17.45 -27.29
N VAL A 154 13.41 17.37 -27.79
CA VAL A 154 13.94 18.29 -28.81
C VAL A 154 13.15 18.20 -30.11
N SER A 155 12.79 17.00 -30.57
CA SER A 155 11.93 16.85 -31.76
C SER A 155 10.52 17.43 -31.52
N TYR A 156 10.07 17.45 -30.26
CA TYR A 156 8.79 18.05 -29.84
C TYR A 156 8.88 19.57 -29.64
N LYS A 157 10.07 20.17 -29.75
CA LYS A 157 10.35 21.58 -29.42
C LYS A 157 10.03 21.94 -27.97
N LEU A 158 10.05 20.96 -27.07
CA LEU A 158 9.89 21.17 -25.63
C LEU A 158 11.22 21.48 -24.93
N VAL A 159 12.34 21.07 -25.53
CA VAL A 159 13.69 21.29 -25.01
C VAL A 159 14.61 21.79 -26.14
N GLU A 160 15.59 22.65 -25.81
CA GLU A 160 16.60 23.10 -26.76
C GLU A 160 17.69 22.05 -26.99
N LYS A 161 18.13 21.90 -28.25
CA LYS A 161 19.19 20.95 -28.61
C LYS A 161 20.55 21.41 -28.06
N GLY A 162 21.31 20.47 -27.49
CA GLY A 162 22.71 20.66 -27.10
C GLY A 162 22.91 21.34 -25.74
N TYR A 163 21.86 21.52 -24.94
CA TYR A 163 21.94 22.09 -23.61
C TYR A 163 21.71 21.04 -22.50
N GLY A 164 22.38 21.22 -21.37
CA GLY A 164 22.25 20.33 -20.20
C GLY A 164 22.52 18.87 -20.57
N ILE A 165 21.64 17.97 -20.11
CA ILE A 165 21.80 16.53 -20.32
C ILE A 165 21.76 16.13 -21.80
N ASN A 166 21.09 16.91 -22.66
CA ASN A 166 21.04 16.67 -24.11
C ASN A 166 22.39 16.93 -24.79
N GLY A 167 23.23 17.81 -24.24
CA GLY A 167 24.57 18.11 -24.76
C GLY A 167 25.68 17.26 -24.17
N ALA A 168 25.40 16.45 -23.14
CA ALA A 168 26.41 15.67 -22.44
C ALA A 168 26.85 14.43 -23.25
N PRO A 169 28.16 14.11 -23.30
CA PRO A 169 28.65 12.89 -23.93
C PRO A 169 28.11 11.63 -23.26
N HIS A 170 27.79 10.59 -24.05
CA HIS A 170 27.29 9.31 -23.52
C HIS A 170 28.23 8.67 -22.51
N GLU A 171 29.56 8.77 -22.71
CA GLU A 171 30.57 8.23 -21.80
C GLU A 171 30.49 8.85 -20.40
N GLU A 172 30.27 10.17 -20.33
CA GLU A 172 30.09 10.88 -19.06
C GLU A 172 28.83 10.39 -18.35
N LEU A 173 27.71 10.33 -19.07
CA LEU A 173 26.42 9.91 -18.54
C LEU A 173 26.38 8.44 -18.10
N LEU A 174 27.23 7.59 -18.71
CA LEU A 174 27.32 6.16 -18.41
C LEU A 174 28.41 5.81 -17.40
N THR A 175 29.20 6.77 -16.91
CA THR A 175 30.34 6.48 -16.01
C THR A 175 29.90 5.71 -14.75
N VAL A 176 28.81 6.13 -14.09
CA VAL A 176 28.29 5.46 -12.90
C VAL A 176 27.81 4.05 -13.22
N SER A 177 27.06 3.88 -14.32
CA SER A 177 26.61 2.58 -14.83
C SER A 177 27.79 1.65 -15.13
N THR A 178 28.83 2.13 -15.82
CA THR A 178 30.02 1.34 -16.14
C THR A 178 30.74 0.86 -14.88
N ASN A 179 30.92 1.74 -13.88
CA ASN A 179 31.56 1.37 -12.63
C ASN A 179 30.75 0.33 -11.85
N LEU A 180 29.42 0.48 -11.83
CA LEU A 180 28.51 -0.47 -11.20
C LEU A 180 28.58 -1.85 -11.87
N LEU A 181 28.52 -1.88 -13.20
CA LEU A 181 28.59 -3.11 -13.97
C LEU A 181 29.94 -3.81 -13.80
N ASN A 182 31.05 -3.06 -13.84
CA ASN A 182 32.37 -3.62 -13.60
C ASN A 182 32.51 -4.23 -12.19
N TYR A 183 31.84 -3.64 -11.19
CA TYR A 183 31.77 -4.22 -9.86
C TYR A 183 31.03 -5.57 -9.88
N PHE A 184 29.81 -5.60 -10.41
CA PHE A 184 28.99 -6.83 -10.44
C PHE A 184 29.60 -7.94 -11.29
N GLU A 185 30.13 -7.62 -12.47
CA GLU A 185 30.81 -8.60 -13.34
C GLU A 185 32.15 -9.07 -12.78
N GLY A 186 32.76 -8.29 -11.87
CA GLY A 186 33.93 -8.68 -11.12
C GLY A 186 33.63 -9.58 -9.93
N LEU A 187 32.36 -9.73 -9.53
CA LEU A 187 31.95 -10.70 -8.51
C LEU A 187 31.99 -12.12 -9.11
N GLY A 188 32.43 -13.09 -8.31
CA GLY A 188 32.20 -14.50 -8.66
C GLY A 188 30.71 -14.85 -8.55
N ASP A 189 30.28 -15.89 -9.28
CA ASP A 189 28.88 -16.38 -9.29
C ASP A 189 28.25 -16.44 -7.89
N GLU A 190 28.96 -17.00 -6.91
CA GLU A 190 28.46 -17.15 -5.53
C GLU A 190 28.17 -15.80 -4.84
N LEU A 191 28.97 -14.76 -5.12
CA LEU A 191 28.76 -13.42 -4.55
C LEU A 191 27.67 -12.65 -5.30
N LEU A 192 27.49 -12.91 -6.59
CA LEU A 192 26.42 -12.30 -7.39
C LEU A 192 25.04 -12.81 -6.99
N GLU A 193 24.96 -14.05 -6.50
CA GLU A 193 23.74 -14.67 -5.96
C GLU A 193 23.53 -14.36 -4.46
N ALA A 194 24.49 -13.72 -3.79
CA ALA A 194 24.39 -13.36 -2.37
C ALA A 194 23.47 -12.15 -2.14
N GLU A 195 23.07 -11.94 -0.88
CA GLU A 195 22.25 -10.79 -0.50
C GLU A 195 23.01 -9.47 -0.78
N PHE A 196 22.32 -8.55 -1.47
CA PHE A 196 22.89 -7.26 -1.89
C PHE A 196 23.16 -6.31 -0.71
N ASP A 197 24.41 -5.81 -0.62
CA ASP A 197 24.80 -4.78 0.36
C ASP A 197 24.28 -3.39 -0.04
N SER A 198 23.35 -2.86 0.76
CA SER A 198 22.72 -1.56 0.55
C SER A 198 23.61 -0.33 0.80
N SER A 199 24.88 -0.51 1.20
CA SER A 199 25.81 0.58 1.53
C SER A 199 26.00 1.59 0.39
N ALA A 200 26.09 1.11 -0.86
CA ALA A 200 26.22 1.98 -2.03
C ALA A 200 24.97 2.87 -2.23
N LEU A 201 23.78 2.30 -2.01
CA LEU A 201 22.52 3.04 -2.09
C LEU A 201 22.40 4.04 -0.93
N ALA A 202 22.85 3.68 0.28
CA ALA A 202 22.87 4.58 1.42
C ALA A 202 23.76 5.80 1.17
N PHE A 203 24.94 5.61 0.56
CA PHE A 203 25.81 6.71 0.14
C PHE A 203 25.11 7.64 -0.86
N LEU A 204 24.46 7.10 -1.90
CA LEU A 204 23.74 7.90 -2.88
C LEU A 204 22.60 8.71 -2.24
N ARG A 205 21.79 8.09 -1.36
CA ARG A 205 20.71 8.78 -0.63
C ARG A 205 21.24 9.91 0.25
N SER A 206 22.40 9.73 0.87
CA SER A 206 23.05 10.80 1.64
C SER A 206 23.47 11.96 0.74
N ASP A 207 24.03 11.68 -0.43
CA ASP A 207 24.41 12.70 -1.41
C ASP A 207 23.18 13.45 -1.96
N ASP A 208 22.09 12.75 -2.26
CA ASP A 208 20.82 13.34 -2.68
C ASP A 208 20.25 14.30 -1.63
N LEU A 209 20.29 13.93 -0.35
CA LEU A 209 19.79 14.78 0.72
C LEU A 209 20.56 16.11 0.77
N VAL A 210 21.89 16.05 0.70
CA VAL A 210 22.76 17.24 0.74
C VAL A 210 22.56 18.11 -0.50
N LYS A 211 22.52 17.49 -1.68
CA LYS A 211 22.27 18.19 -2.95
C LYS A 211 20.87 18.78 -3.01
N GLY A 212 19.85 18.04 -2.58
CA GLY A 212 18.47 18.49 -2.47
C GLY A 212 18.32 19.69 -1.55
N TYR A 213 18.99 19.69 -0.41
CA TYR A 213 19.04 20.86 0.48
C TYR A 213 19.74 22.07 -0.14
N ALA A 214 20.82 21.86 -0.90
CA ALA A 214 21.48 22.96 -1.61
C ALA A 214 20.56 23.55 -2.70
N ARG A 215 19.85 22.70 -3.44
CA ARG A 215 18.87 23.07 -4.47
C ARG A 215 17.66 23.80 -3.91
N SER A 216 17.15 23.37 -2.76
CA SER A 216 16.02 24.03 -2.09
C SER A 216 16.37 25.46 -1.67
N LYS A 217 17.64 25.76 -1.36
CA LYS A 217 18.09 27.13 -1.03
C LYS A 217 18.08 28.09 -2.21
N ILE A 218 18.32 27.58 -3.42
CA ILE A 218 18.36 28.40 -4.65
C ILE A 218 16.99 28.46 -5.35
N GLY A 219 15.95 27.87 -4.75
CA GLY A 219 14.60 27.89 -5.27
C GLY A 219 14.39 27.02 -6.51
N GLU A 220 15.18 25.95 -6.67
CA GLU A 220 14.98 25.01 -7.78
C GLU A 220 13.60 24.33 -7.70
N SER A 221 13.02 24.03 -8.86
CA SER A 221 11.73 23.36 -8.97
C SER A 221 11.74 22.00 -8.25
N GLN A 222 10.79 21.82 -7.33
CA GLN A 222 10.60 20.54 -6.64
C GLN A 222 10.24 19.42 -7.63
N ASN A 223 9.49 19.73 -8.69
CA ASN A 223 9.15 18.74 -9.73
C ASN A 223 10.36 18.32 -10.55
N TRP A 224 11.29 19.25 -10.82
CA TRP A 224 12.54 18.92 -11.48
C TRP A 224 13.39 17.99 -10.61
N THR A 225 13.44 18.25 -9.31
CA THR A 225 14.09 17.36 -8.33
C THR A 225 13.45 15.98 -8.35
N ARG A 226 12.12 15.89 -8.28
CA ARG A 226 11.38 14.62 -8.35
C ARG A 226 11.69 13.84 -9.64
N LEU A 227 11.70 14.52 -10.78
CA LEU A 227 11.99 13.90 -12.08
C LEU A 227 13.44 13.41 -12.21
N CYS A 228 14.41 14.17 -11.69
CA CYS A 228 15.84 13.85 -11.85
C CYS A 228 16.42 12.97 -10.73
N ILE A 229 15.80 12.92 -9.56
CA ILE A 229 16.32 12.20 -8.39
C ILE A 229 15.33 11.11 -7.95
N ASP A 230 14.07 11.48 -7.70
CA ASP A 230 13.09 10.58 -7.06
C ASP A 230 12.41 9.62 -8.05
N PHE A 231 12.56 9.86 -9.36
CA PHE A 231 11.86 9.10 -10.41
C PHE A 231 12.04 7.58 -10.31
N PRO A 232 13.25 7.01 -10.11
CA PRO A 232 13.39 5.56 -9.96
C PRO A 232 12.62 4.99 -8.76
N GLU A 233 12.50 5.77 -7.68
CA GLU A 233 11.72 5.39 -6.50
C GLU A 233 10.22 5.42 -6.78
N GLU A 234 9.73 6.51 -7.39
CA GLU A 234 8.34 6.60 -7.84
C GLU A 234 7.99 5.50 -8.86
N PHE A 235 8.93 5.18 -9.77
CA PHE A 235 8.77 4.10 -10.75
C PHE A 235 8.64 2.75 -10.07
N LEU A 236 9.56 2.35 -9.18
CA LEU A 236 9.47 1.07 -8.48
C LEU A 236 8.22 0.99 -7.60
N ALA A 237 7.88 2.04 -6.86
CA ALA A 237 6.65 2.09 -6.07
C ALA A 237 5.40 1.90 -6.94
N SER A 238 5.37 2.52 -8.13
CA SER A 238 4.27 2.33 -9.09
C SER A 238 4.19 0.91 -9.65
N ARG A 239 5.33 0.22 -9.83
CA ARG A 239 5.37 -1.18 -10.28
C ARG A 239 4.74 -2.11 -9.25
N ILE A 240 5.03 -1.90 -7.97
CA ILE A 240 4.47 -2.73 -6.89
C ILE A 240 2.93 -2.69 -6.90
N ARG A 241 2.31 -1.57 -7.31
CA ARG A 241 0.85 -1.44 -7.46
C ARG A 241 0.23 -2.33 -8.54
N LEU A 242 1.03 -2.86 -9.47
CA LEU A 242 0.57 -3.89 -10.41
C LEU A 242 0.38 -5.25 -9.74
N THR A 243 0.94 -5.46 -8.56
CA THR A 243 0.98 -6.78 -7.94
C THR A 243 -0.15 -7.04 -6.96
N THR A 244 -0.81 -5.99 -6.48
CA THR A 244 -1.90 -6.10 -5.52
C THR A 244 -2.81 -4.90 -5.61
N SER A 245 -4.10 -5.11 -5.36
CA SER A 245 -5.04 -4.00 -5.26
C SER A 245 -4.84 -3.26 -3.94
N GLU A 246 -5.31 -2.02 -3.90
CA GLU A 246 -5.39 -1.28 -2.64
C GLU A 246 -6.16 -2.08 -1.59
N TRP A 247 -5.86 -1.83 -0.33
CA TRP A 247 -6.53 -2.49 0.78
C TRP A 247 -6.75 -1.51 1.91
N PHE A 248 -7.82 -1.76 2.67
CA PHE A 248 -8.18 -0.99 3.84
C PHE A 248 -8.50 -1.94 4.98
N VAL A 249 -8.26 -1.50 6.21
CA VAL A 249 -8.34 -2.38 7.38
C VAL A 249 -9.01 -1.73 8.57
N SER A 250 -9.74 -2.52 9.33
CA SER A 250 -10.13 -2.18 10.70
C SER A 250 -9.66 -3.26 11.65
N CYS A 251 -8.92 -2.82 12.67
CA CYS A 251 -8.29 -3.67 13.67
C CYS A 251 -9.17 -3.77 14.92
N PHE A 252 -9.19 -4.95 15.52
CA PHE A 252 -9.90 -5.29 16.75
C PHE A 252 -8.98 -6.12 17.63
N MET A 253 -9.09 -5.98 18.94
CA MET A 253 -8.30 -6.74 19.91
C MET A 253 -9.10 -7.91 20.46
N GLU A 254 -8.42 -9.01 20.77
CA GLU A 254 -9.02 -10.19 21.40
C GLU A 254 -9.52 -9.89 22.83
N ASN A 255 -8.84 -8.98 23.54
CA ASN A 255 -9.20 -8.50 24.87
C ASN A 255 -8.89 -7.00 25.01
N CYS A 256 -9.21 -6.41 26.17
CA CYS A 256 -8.87 -5.02 26.49
C CYS A 256 -8.09 -4.89 27.81
N GLU A 257 -7.30 -5.92 28.15
CA GLU A 257 -6.62 -6.02 29.45
C GLU A 257 -5.27 -5.31 29.50
N ASN A 258 -4.66 -5.11 28.34
CA ASN A 258 -3.31 -4.55 28.26
C ASN A 258 -3.32 -3.02 28.43
N SER A 259 -2.62 -2.55 29.47
CA SER A 259 -2.48 -1.11 29.77
C SER A 259 -1.83 -0.31 28.63
N ALA A 260 -0.82 -0.85 27.95
CA ALA A 260 -0.17 -0.17 26.85
C ALA A 260 -1.12 0.05 25.66
N ILE A 261 -2.05 -0.88 25.40
CA ILE A 261 -3.08 -0.72 24.37
C ILE A 261 -4.03 0.44 24.72
N TRP A 262 -4.44 0.57 25.98
CA TRP A 262 -5.22 1.74 26.43
C TRP A 262 -4.43 3.05 26.33
N GLY A 263 -3.11 2.99 26.54
CA GLY A 263 -2.20 4.12 26.32
C GLY A 263 -2.21 4.59 24.86
N THR A 264 -1.96 3.67 23.94
CA THR A 264 -1.79 3.95 22.50
C THR A 264 -3.12 4.17 21.79
N TYR A 265 -4.04 3.20 21.87
CA TYR A 265 -5.30 3.21 21.12
C TYR A 265 -6.49 3.76 21.93
N GLY A 266 -6.42 3.68 23.26
CA GLY A 266 -7.42 4.21 24.19
C GLY A 266 -7.26 5.70 24.50
N ASN A 267 -6.54 6.48 23.67
CA ASN A 267 -6.28 7.90 23.86
C ASN A 267 -5.74 8.20 25.28
N ASN A 268 -4.64 7.55 25.66
CA ASN A 268 -4.05 7.64 27.00
C ASN A 268 -5.08 7.36 28.13
N HIS A 269 -5.84 6.28 27.99
CA HIS A 269 -6.94 5.86 28.88
C HIS A 269 -8.13 6.83 28.98
N GLN A 270 -8.21 7.90 28.19
CA GLN A 270 -9.34 8.83 28.17
C GLN A 270 -10.45 8.40 27.19
N GLY A 271 -10.10 7.60 26.19
CA GLY A 271 -11.02 7.03 25.20
C GLY A 271 -11.87 5.91 25.77
N VAL A 272 -12.53 5.18 24.89
CA VAL A 272 -13.39 4.04 25.23
C VAL A 272 -13.03 2.82 24.39
N CYS A 273 -13.54 1.66 24.77
CA CYS A 273 -13.45 0.44 24.00
C CYS A 273 -14.86 -0.04 23.63
N LEU A 274 -15.14 -0.16 22.34
CA LEU A 274 -16.37 -0.74 21.80
C LEU A 274 -16.27 -2.27 21.89
N LYS A 275 -17.33 -2.92 22.39
CA LYS A 275 -17.41 -4.38 22.52
C LYS A 275 -18.36 -4.93 21.45
N PHE A 276 -17.82 -5.45 20.36
CA PHE A 276 -18.60 -5.99 19.25
C PHE A 276 -18.86 -7.49 19.45
N LYS A 277 -20.06 -7.93 19.12
CA LYS A 277 -20.41 -9.36 19.01
C LYS A 277 -19.72 -9.96 17.79
N VAL A 278 -19.36 -11.23 17.92
CA VAL A 278 -18.79 -12.02 16.83
C VAL A 278 -19.77 -13.11 16.46
N ASN A 279 -20.15 -13.15 15.18
CA ASN A 279 -20.90 -14.25 14.62
C ASN A 279 -19.93 -15.38 14.22
N ASN A 280 -20.15 -16.61 14.71
CA ASN A 280 -19.32 -17.78 14.41
C ASN A 280 -19.96 -18.74 13.39
N ASP A 281 -20.93 -18.28 12.59
CA ASP A 281 -21.55 -19.06 11.53
C ASP A 281 -20.50 -19.65 10.57
N GLU A 282 -20.69 -20.90 10.17
CA GLU A 282 -19.81 -21.65 9.25
C GLU A 282 -18.38 -21.88 9.78
N GLY A 283 -18.18 -21.75 11.09
CA GLY A 283 -16.91 -22.06 11.75
C GLY A 283 -15.84 -20.98 11.63
N GLN A 284 -16.19 -19.79 11.10
CA GLN A 284 -15.28 -18.64 11.04
C GLN A 284 -15.89 -17.41 11.75
N PRO A 285 -15.13 -16.71 12.61
CA PRO A 285 -15.62 -15.51 13.26
C PRO A 285 -15.82 -14.38 12.24
N GLY A 286 -16.96 -13.69 12.31
CA GLY A 286 -17.29 -12.61 11.39
C GLY A 286 -18.36 -11.65 11.89
N ILE A 287 -18.68 -10.66 11.07
CA ILE A 287 -19.71 -9.63 11.28
C ILE A 287 -20.36 -9.29 9.94
N SER A 288 -21.66 -9.02 9.93
CA SER A 288 -22.35 -8.53 8.72
C SER A 288 -22.26 -7.01 8.66
N LEU A 289 -21.77 -6.48 7.54
CA LEU A 289 -21.68 -5.04 7.31
C LEU A 289 -22.40 -4.65 6.02
N MET A 290 -23.04 -3.48 6.02
CA MET A 290 -23.55 -2.84 4.82
C MET A 290 -22.40 -2.18 4.08
N LYS A 291 -22.10 -2.74 2.90
CA LYS A 291 -21.09 -2.24 1.96
C LYS A 291 -21.75 -1.39 0.88
N PRO A 292 -21.27 -0.15 0.64
CA PRO A 292 -21.74 0.63 -0.49
C PRO A 292 -21.20 0.03 -1.79
N GLY A 293 -22.03 0.07 -2.83
CA GLY A 293 -21.66 -0.25 -4.20
C GLY A 293 -22.32 0.72 -5.15
N LEU A 294 -21.90 0.69 -6.40
CA LEU A 294 -22.51 1.43 -7.49
C LEU A 294 -23.28 0.46 -8.40
N LYS A 295 -24.52 0.78 -8.70
CA LYS A 295 -25.34 0.05 -9.69
C LYS A 295 -25.95 1.10 -10.60
N GLN A 296 -25.52 1.11 -11.87
CA GLN A 296 -25.95 2.10 -12.88
C GLN A 296 -25.75 3.56 -12.41
N GLY A 297 -24.64 3.84 -11.73
CA GLY A 297 -24.33 5.19 -11.22
C GLY A 297 -25.06 5.58 -9.91
N ILE A 298 -25.95 4.74 -9.39
CA ILE A 298 -26.65 4.98 -8.12
C ILE A 298 -25.97 4.19 -7.00
N LYS A 299 -25.70 4.86 -5.88
CA LYS A 299 -25.15 4.25 -4.66
C LYS A 299 -26.21 3.38 -4.00
N TRP A 300 -25.88 2.12 -3.77
CA TRP A 300 -26.74 1.14 -3.09
C TRP A 300 -25.95 0.41 -2.02
N TRP A 301 -26.64 -0.20 -1.07
CA TRP A 301 -26.01 -0.86 0.06
C TRP A 301 -26.29 -2.36 0.03
N THR A 302 -25.23 -3.16 0.20
CA THR A 302 -25.29 -4.62 0.24
C THR A 302 -24.89 -5.12 1.61
N GLN A 303 -25.71 -5.95 2.23
CA GLN A 303 -25.25 -6.67 3.42
C GLN A 303 -24.23 -7.74 3.00
N THR A 304 -23.02 -7.65 3.53
CA THR A 304 -21.91 -8.57 3.23
C THR A 304 -21.32 -9.10 4.52
N LYS A 305 -21.06 -10.40 4.60
CA LYS A 305 -20.35 -11.02 5.73
C LYS A 305 -18.86 -10.75 5.58
N PHE A 306 -18.26 -10.13 6.59
CA PHE A 306 -16.82 -9.95 6.71
C PHE A 306 -16.28 -10.86 7.81
N HIS A 307 -15.10 -11.45 7.57
CA HIS A 307 -14.48 -12.37 8.52
C HIS A 307 -13.36 -11.68 9.28
N PHE A 308 -13.30 -11.94 10.59
CA PHE A 308 -12.23 -11.50 11.46
C PHE A 308 -11.02 -12.41 11.27
N SER A 309 -9.95 -11.84 10.74
CA SER A 309 -8.72 -12.56 10.42
C SER A 309 -7.71 -12.36 11.55
N LYS A 310 -7.33 -13.44 12.25
CA LYS A 310 -6.34 -13.35 13.34
C LYS A 310 -4.96 -12.99 12.77
N VAL A 311 -4.28 -12.03 13.38
CA VAL A 311 -2.92 -11.65 13.01
C VAL A 311 -1.92 -12.65 13.61
N SER A 312 -0.99 -13.11 12.77
CA SER A 312 0.15 -13.93 13.17
C SER A 312 1.37 -13.05 13.46
N TYR A 313 2.02 -13.26 14.60
CA TYR A 313 3.20 -12.50 15.04
C TYR A 313 4.50 -13.33 14.98
N THR A 314 4.40 -14.55 14.45
CA THR A 314 5.51 -15.52 14.39
C THR A 314 5.88 -15.88 12.97
N GLU A 315 4.97 -15.67 12.02
CA GLU A 315 5.21 -15.93 10.60
C GLU A 315 5.94 -14.75 9.94
N LYS A 316 6.68 -15.04 8.87
CA LYS A 316 7.20 -14.03 7.94
C LYS A 316 6.14 -13.77 6.86
N SER A 317 6.01 -12.52 6.44
CA SER A 317 5.30 -12.17 5.20
C SER A 317 6.01 -12.87 4.03
N PRO A 318 5.27 -13.49 3.09
CA PRO A 318 5.89 -14.12 1.94
C PRO A 318 6.56 -13.07 1.04
N ASP A 319 7.70 -13.43 0.46
CA ASP A 319 8.33 -12.62 -0.57
C ASP A 319 7.45 -12.70 -1.85
N LEU A 320 7.39 -11.61 -2.60
CA LEU A 320 6.50 -11.44 -3.75
C LEU A 320 7.34 -11.28 -5.01
N ASP A 321 7.37 -12.33 -5.84
CA ASP A 321 8.00 -12.25 -7.16
C ASP A 321 7.18 -11.35 -8.10
N PHE A 322 7.71 -10.17 -8.39
CA PHE A 322 7.05 -9.18 -9.25
C PHE A 322 6.60 -9.76 -10.59
N PHE A 323 7.48 -10.47 -11.29
CA PHE A 323 7.19 -10.94 -12.65
C PHE A 323 6.15 -12.05 -12.68
N CYS A 324 5.92 -12.74 -11.56
CA CYS A 324 4.86 -13.75 -11.45
C CYS A 324 3.59 -13.23 -10.78
N ASN A 325 3.52 -11.96 -10.34
CA ASN A 325 2.38 -11.45 -9.57
C ASN A 325 1.68 -10.26 -10.22
N LEU A 326 1.74 -10.10 -11.55
CA LEU A 326 1.19 -8.95 -12.31
C LEU A 326 -0.36 -8.94 -12.43
N ALA A 327 -1.08 -9.15 -11.32
CA ALA A 327 -2.54 -9.28 -11.28
C ALA A 327 -3.31 -7.98 -11.62
N GLY A 328 -2.61 -6.85 -11.71
CA GLY A 328 -3.17 -5.59 -12.22
C GLY A 328 -3.41 -5.59 -13.74
N TYR A 329 -2.99 -6.61 -14.47
CA TYR A 329 -3.21 -6.76 -15.91
C TYR A 329 -4.13 -7.95 -16.22
N GLY A 330 -4.83 -7.87 -17.36
CA GLY A 330 -5.46 -9.05 -17.94
C GLY A 330 -4.42 -10.05 -18.46
N ALA A 331 -4.79 -11.33 -18.57
CA ALA A 331 -3.86 -12.39 -18.98
C ALA A 331 -3.12 -12.09 -20.30
N GLN A 332 -3.85 -11.63 -21.33
CA GLN A 332 -3.25 -11.29 -22.62
C GLN A 332 -2.31 -10.08 -22.51
N GLU A 333 -2.66 -9.08 -21.70
CA GLU A 333 -1.79 -7.91 -21.50
C GLU A 333 -0.48 -8.27 -20.81
N VAL A 334 -0.50 -9.19 -19.83
CA VAL A 334 0.75 -9.68 -19.21
C VAL A 334 1.62 -10.37 -20.26
N ILE A 335 1.02 -11.22 -21.10
CA ILE A 335 1.75 -11.93 -22.15
C ILE A 335 2.40 -10.94 -23.13
N ASP A 336 1.64 -9.95 -23.58
CA ASP A 336 2.08 -9.02 -24.61
C ASP A 336 3.08 -7.98 -24.07
N LYS A 337 2.88 -7.49 -22.84
CA LYS A 337 3.67 -6.39 -22.27
C LYS A 337 4.88 -6.85 -21.45
N TRP A 338 4.84 -8.06 -20.90
CA TRP A 338 5.88 -8.55 -19.98
C TRP A 338 6.55 -9.83 -20.44
N TYR A 339 5.80 -10.79 -20.99
CA TYR A 339 6.37 -12.11 -21.32
C TYR A 339 6.75 -12.29 -22.78
N THR A 340 6.59 -11.28 -23.63
CA THR A 340 6.97 -11.35 -25.05
C THR A 340 7.83 -10.13 -25.37
N ASP A 341 9.01 -10.34 -25.95
CA ASP A 341 9.85 -9.24 -26.43
C ASP A 341 9.44 -8.78 -27.83
N LYS A 342 10.10 -7.73 -28.35
CA LYS A 342 9.82 -7.18 -29.69
C LYS A 342 10.15 -8.15 -30.84
N SER A 343 10.99 -9.15 -30.58
CA SER A 343 11.34 -10.20 -31.55
C SER A 343 10.36 -11.38 -31.51
N GLY A 344 9.40 -11.38 -30.57
CA GLY A 344 8.46 -12.46 -30.36
C GLY A 344 9.00 -13.61 -29.51
N ASN A 345 10.16 -13.45 -28.87
CA ASN A 345 10.64 -14.45 -27.91
C ASN A 345 9.77 -14.40 -26.65
N ILE A 346 9.52 -15.56 -26.06
CA ILE A 346 8.64 -15.71 -24.91
C ILE A 346 9.48 -16.03 -23.67
N SER A 347 9.24 -15.29 -22.59
CA SER A 347 9.86 -15.52 -21.29
C SER A 347 9.42 -16.85 -20.68
N SER A 348 10.36 -17.54 -20.04
CA SER A 348 10.14 -18.71 -19.18
C SER A 348 9.11 -18.45 -18.09
N ARG A 349 9.04 -17.22 -17.55
CA ARG A 349 8.12 -16.81 -16.47
C ARG A 349 6.65 -16.95 -16.83
N LYS A 350 6.33 -17.01 -18.14
CA LYS A 350 4.98 -17.29 -18.61
C LYS A 350 4.46 -18.64 -18.11
N MET A 351 5.32 -19.66 -18.06
CA MET A 351 4.92 -21.00 -17.63
C MET A 351 4.59 -21.02 -16.14
N ASP A 352 5.36 -20.31 -15.31
CA ASP A 352 5.14 -20.23 -13.86
C ASP A 352 3.74 -19.70 -13.47
N VAL A 353 3.13 -18.87 -14.33
CA VAL A 353 1.81 -18.29 -14.11
C VAL A 353 0.71 -19.08 -14.82
N PHE A 354 0.93 -19.46 -16.08
CA PHE A 354 -0.13 -19.95 -16.96
C PHE A 354 -0.15 -21.47 -17.15
N GLU A 355 0.89 -22.21 -16.76
CA GLU A 355 0.89 -23.68 -16.88
C GLU A 355 -0.17 -24.32 -15.97
N ASN A 356 -0.27 -23.84 -14.72
CA ASN A 356 -1.32 -24.25 -13.77
C ASN A 356 -1.97 -23.03 -13.12
N GLN A 357 -2.76 -22.32 -13.92
CA GLN A 357 -3.42 -21.09 -13.52
C GLN A 357 -4.27 -21.23 -12.24
N PRO A 358 -5.10 -22.29 -12.03
CA PRO A 358 -5.86 -22.45 -10.79
C PRO A 358 -4.97 -22.50 -9.54
N GLN A 359 -3.85 -23.21 -9.60
CA GLN A 359 -2.90 -23.30 -8.49
C GLN A 359 -2.19 -21.97 -8.25
N TRP A 360 -1.76 -21.29 -9.31
CA TRP A 360 -1.18 -19.96 -9.20
C TRP A 360 -2.15 -18.97 -8.56
N HIS A 361 -3.41 -18.93 -9.00
CA HIS A 361 -4.45 -18.07 -8.41
C HIS A 361 -4.64 -18.36 -6.92
N ALA A 362 -4.69 -19.63 -6.53
CA ALA A 362 -4.80 -20.02 -5.12
C ALA A 362 -3.60 -19.56 -4.28
N ASN A 363 -2.37 -19.73 -4.80
CA ASN A 363 -1.15 -19.26 -4.14
C ASN A 363 -1.12 -17.73 -4.03
N TYR A 364 -1.40 -17.02 -5.12
CA TYR A 364 -1.49 -15.57 -5.16
C TYR A 364 -2.45 -15.07 -4.07
N HIS A 365 -3.68 -15.59 -4.01
CA HIS A 365 -4.66 -15.15 -3.01
C HIS A 365 -4.24 -15.46 -1.58
N ARG A 366 -3.65 -16.65 -1.34
CA ARG A 366 -3.12 -17.04 -0.02
C ARG A 366 -2.03 -16.08 0.43
N ASP A 367 -1.05 -15.80 -0.42
CA ASP A 367 0.14 -15.02 -0.05
C ASP A 367 -0.20 -13.52 0.07
N ASN A 368 -1.08 -13.02 -0.80
CA ASN A 368 -1.68 -11.68 -0.69
C ASN A 368 -2.56 -11.51 0.56
N PHE A 369 -3.15 -12.57 1.09
CA PHE A 369 -3.93 -12.52 2.31
C PHE A 369 -3.00 -12.58 3.53
N LYS A 370 -2.02 -13.48 3.51
CA LYS A 370 -1.03 -13.66 4.58
C LYS A 370 -0.25 -12.38 4.87
N SER A 371 0.20 -11.67 3.84
CA SER A 371 0.88 -10.37 4.01
C SER A 371 0.03 -9.31 4.73
N LEU A 372 -1.30 -9.45 4.70
CA LEU A 372 -2.23 -8.56 5.39
C LEU A 372 -2.70 -9.10 6.74
N THR A 373 -2.12 -10.20 7.22
CA THR A 373 -2.46 -10.82 8.51
C THR A 373 -1.20 -11.26 9.26
N VAL A 374 -0.05 -10.68 8.93
CA VAL A 374 1.21 -10.87 9.65
C VAL A 374 1.69 -9.52 10.19
N LYS A 375 2.24 -9.53 11.40
CA LYS A 375 2.93 -8.38 12.02
C LYS A 375 4.24 -8.84 12.65
N THR A 376 5.15 -7.90 12.86
CA THR A 376 6.37 -8.19 13.60
C THR A 376 6.06 -8.56 15.05
N ARG A 377 6.89 -9.41 15.66
CA ARG A 377 6.72 -9.87 17.05
C ARG A 377 6.62 -8.75 18.09
N HIS A 378 7.14 -7.56 17.78
CA HIS A 378 7.12 -6.41 18.69
C HIS A 378 5.69 -5.90 18.96
N TRP A 379 4.73 -6.25 18.12
CA TRP A 379 3.31 -5.90 18.25
C TRP A 379 2.43 -7.05 18.79
N SER A 380 3.01 -8.17 19.23
CA SER A 380 2.24 -9.36 19.65
C SER A 380 1.28 -9.11 20.80
N ASN A 381 1.53 -8.05 21.57
CA ASN A 381 0.67 -7.62 22.68
C ASN A 381 -0.73 -7.20 22.22
N GLU A 382 -0.91 -6.81 20.96
CA GLU A 382 -2.22 -6.38 20.42
C GLU A 382 -3.22 -7.53 20.31
N GLN A 383 -2.75 -8.76 20.05
CA GLN A 383 -3.61 -9.93 19.82
C GLN A 383 -4.75 -9.61 18.83
N GLU A 384 -4.35 -9.06 17.69
CA GLU A 384 -5.25 -8.40 16.77
C GLU A 384 -6.03 -9.37 15.88
N TYR A 385 -7.27 -8.98 15.59
CA TYR A 385 -8.10 -9.47 14.51
C TYR A 385 -8.42 -8.34 13.52
N ARG A 386 -8.35 -8.64 12.23
CA ARG A 386 -8.57 -7.67 11.15
C ARG A 386 -9.84 -7.96 10.37
N LEU A 387 -10.57 -6.90 10.05
CA LEU A 387 -11.47 -6.88 8.91
C LEU A 387 -10.75 -6.20 7.75
N ILE A 388 -10.75 -6.82 6.58
CA ILE A 388 -10.03 -6.34 5.40
C ILE A 388 -11.04 -6.01 4.29
N LEU A 389 -10.93 -4.82 3.74
CA LEU A 389 -11.68 -4.36 2.57
C LEU A 389 -10.71 -4.21 1.40
N LYS A 390 -10.91 -5.01 0.35
CA LYS A 390 -10.15 -4.93 -0.91
C LYS A 390 -11.05 -4.44 -2.05
N PRO A 391 -10.79 -3.26 -2.64
CA PRO A 391 -11.28 -2.90 -3.97
C PRO A 391 -10.83 -3.89 -5.05
N GLN A 392 -11.49 -3.78 -6.21
CA GLN A 392 -10.96 -4.35 -7.44
C GLN A 392 -9.70 -3.58 -7.86
N PHE A 393 -8.86 -4.19 -8.69
CA PHE A 393 -7.71 -3.46 -9.24
C PHE A 393 -8.15 -2.18 -9.93
N ASN A 394 -7.41 -1.10 -9.70
CA ASN A 394 -7.63 0.22 -10.28
C ASN A 394 -8.99 0.87 -9.99
N SER A 395 -9.77 0.33 -9.04
CA SER A 395 -10.96 1.01 -8.55
C SER A 395 -10.59 1.90 -7.37
N TYR A 396 -10.81 3.20 -7.50
CA TYR A 396 -10.72 4.13 -6.39
C TYR A 396 -11.93 3.95 -5.46
N ILE A 397 -11.67 3.86 -4.15
CA ILE A 397 -12.71 3.92 -3.11
C ILE A 397 -12.48 5.19 -2.30
N ASP A 398 -13.47 6.08 -2.28
CA ASP A 398 -13.40 7.31 -1.51
C ASP A 398 -13.46 7.07 0.02
N GLU A 399 -13.31 8.13 0.81
CA GLU A 399 -13.34 8.02 2.27
C GLU A 399 -14.69 7.57 2.84
N ASP A 400 -15.79 7.99 2.22
CA ASP A 400 -17.13 7.68 2.71
C ASP A 400 -17.51 6.22 2.40
N ASP A 401 -17.02 5.66 1.29
CA ASP A 401 -17.23 4.27 0.93
C ASP A 401 -16.40 3.29 1.78
N ARG A 402 -15.45 3.80 2.56
CA ARG A 402 -14.70 3.05 3.58
C ARG A 402 -15.39 3.00 4.94
N LYS A 403 -16.56 3.65 5.08
CA LYS A 403 -17.40 3.63 6.30
C LYS A 403 -18.47 2.55 6.19
N LEU A 404 -18.09 1.31 6.50
CA LEU A 404 -18.99 0.15 6.42
C LEU A 404 -19.92 0.09 7.64
N ARG A 405 -21.23 -0.03 7.42
CA ARG A 405 -22.21 0.09 8.52
C ARG A 405 -22.53 -1.25 9.16
N TYR A 406 -22.49 -1.33 10.49
CA TYR A 406 -22.94 -2.48 11.26
C TYR A 406 -24.39 -2.26 11.76
N THR A 407 -25.07 -3.31 12.19
CA THR A 407 -26.37 -3.16 12.85
C THR A 407 -26.14 -2.81 14.31
N PHE A 408 -26.90 -1.89 14.90
CA PHE A 408 -26.61 -1.44 16.27
C PHE A 408 -26.55 -2.60 17.29
N ASP A 409 -27.29 -3.68 17.05
CA ASP A 409 -27.30 -4.89 17.89
C ASP A 409 -25.98 -5.68 17.88
N ASP A 410 -25.13 -5.49 16.85
CA ASP A 410 -23.78 -6.03 16.78
C ASP A 410 -22.84 -5.37 17.81
N LEU A 411 -23.15 -4.16 18.28
CA LEU A 411 -22.42 -3.49 19.36
C LEU A 411 -23.07 -3.86 20.70
N ASP A 412 -22.40 -4.69 21.49
CA ASP A 412 -22.90 -5.21 22.76
C ASP A 412 -22.81 -4.19 23.90
N GLY A 413 -21.74 -3.39 23.90
CA GLY A 413 -21.50 -2.41 24.94
C GLY A 413 -20.33 -1.47 24.67
N ILE A 414 -20.17 -0.50 25.57
CA ILE A 414 -19.05 0.46 25.58
C ILE A 414 -18.37 0.39 26.94
N ILE A 415 -17.05 0.28 26.91
CA ILE A 415 -16.20 0.24 28.10
C ILE A 415 -15.45 1.57 28.21
N PHE A 416 -15.73 2.35 29.24
CA PHE A 416 -15.00 3.59 29.50
C PHE A 416 -13.57 3.30 29.96
N GLY A 417 -12.61 4.08 29.47
CA GLY A 417 -11.25 4.10 29.97
C GLY A 417 -11.19 4.61 31.42
N ILE A 418 -10.10 4.28 32.11
CA ILE A 418 -9.87 4.68 33.51
C ILE A 418 -10.00 6.19 33.69
N LYS A 419 -9.57 6.97 32.69
CA LYS A 419 -9.52 8.44 32.71
C LYS A 419 -10.59 9.09 31.83
N THR A 420 -11.58 8.34 31.34
CA THR A 420 -12.68 8.96 30.58
C THR A 420 -13.41 9.96 31.47
N ALA A 421 -13.56 11.20 30.99
CA ALA A 421 -14.22 12.26 31.74
C ALA A 421 -15.72 11.97 31.87
N ASP A 422 -16.31 12.28 33.03
CA ASP A 422 -17.73 12.02 33.26
C ASP A 422 -18.65 12.78 32.28
N SER A 423 -18.28 14.00 31.90
CA SER A 423 -18.99 14.77 30.86
C SER A 423 -19.07 14.02 29.53
N ASP A 424 -18.05 13.26 29.19
CA ASP A 424 -17.99 12.46 27.96
C ASP A 424 -18.76 11.15 28.11
N LYS A 425 -18.71 10.53 29.30
CA LYS A 425 -19.56 9.36 29.63
C LYS A 425 -21.04 9.72 29.49
N TYR A 426 -21.46 10.86 30.04
CA TYR A 426 -22.86 11.31 29.98
C TYR A 426 -23.34 11.53 28.55
N LYS A 427 -22.54 12.18 27.71
CA LYS A 427 -22.87 12.37 26.28
C LYS A 427 -23.03 11.05 25.54
N LEU A 428 -22.15 10.09 25.81
CA LEU A 428 -22.23 8.75 25.19
C LEU A 428 -23.46 7.98 25.66
N ILE A 429 -23.78 8.03 26.96
CA ILE A 429 -24.98 7.41 27.52
C ILE A 429 -26.23 8.02 26.90
N GLU A 430 -26.32 9.35 26.85
CA GLU A 430 -27.45 10.07 26.24
C GLU A 430 -27.62 9.69 24.76
N MET A 431 -26.54 9.63 23.99
CA MET A 431 -26.58 9.22 22.58
C MET A 431 -27.10 7.78 22.44
N VAL A 432 -26.57 6.84 23.23
CA VAL A 432 -27.01 5.43 23.20
C VAL A 432 -28.46 5.28 23.66
N GLU A 433 -28.91 6.06 24.64
CA GLU A 433 -30.31 6.07 25.08
C GLU A 433 -31.25 6.46 23.94
N ARG A 434 -30.97 7.58 23.26
CA ARG A 434 -31.74 8.00 22.07
C ARG A 434 -31.73 6.94 20.98
N MET A 435 -30.59 6.28 20.76
CA MET A 435 -30.47 5.19 19.79
C MET A 435 -31.30 3.97 20.19
N CYS A 436 -31.32 3.58 21.46
CA CYS A 436 -32.12 2.47 21.98
C CYS A 436 -33.62 2.74 21.88
N GLN A 437 -34.05 3.96 22.22
CA GLN A 437 -35.46 4.38 22.08
C GLN A 437 -35.90 4.33 20.60
N THR A 438 -35.10 4.93 19.70
CA THR A 438 -35.41 5.00 18.27
C THR A 438 -35.44 3.62 17.60
N ARG A 439 -34.57 2.71 18.04
CA ARG A 439 -34.42 1.37 17.45
C ARG A 439 -35.13 0.28 18.26
N ASN A 440 -35.88 0.64 19.30
CA ASN A 440 -36.59 -0.27 20.19
C ASN A 440 -35.68 -1.37 20.79
N ARG A 441 -34.44 -1.02 21.16
CA ARG A 441 -33.49 -1.93 21.80
C ARG A 441 -33.74 -1.99 23.31
N GLU A 442 -33.88 -3.19 23.85
CA GLU A 442 -34.20 -3.40 25.26
C GLU A 442 -33.01 -3.19 26.19
N GLU A 443 -31.80 -3.56 25.75
CA GLU A 443 -30.64 -3.55 26.64
C GLU A 443 -29.31 -3.28 25.90
N PHE A 444 -28.53 -2.38 26.48
CA PHE A 444 -27.17 -2.00 26.13
C PHE A 444 -26.40 -1.73 27.43
N THR A 445 -25.19 -2.27 27.57
CA THR A 445 -24.43 -2.12 28.83
C THR A 445 -23.22 -1.22 28.65
N PHE A 446 -23.07 -0.26 29.56
CA PHE A 446 -21.84 0.49 29.76
C PHE A 446 -21.02 -0.10 30.89
N TYR A 447 -19.70 -0.10 30.70
CA TYR A 447 -18.73 -0.63 31.65
C TYR A 447 -17.69 0.45 32.00
N GLN A 448 -17.05 0.30 33.15
CA GLN A 448 -15.90 1.12 33.55
C GLN A 448 -14.68 0.21 33.72
N SER A 449 -13.59 0.56 33.04
CA SER A 449 -12.31 -0.09 33.25
C SER A 449 -11.63 0.37 34.56
N PHE A 450 -10.85 -0.52 35.16
CA PHE A 450 -10.05 -0.30 36.36
C PHE A 450 -8.79 -1.18 36.33
N TYR A 451 -7.73 -0.75 36.99
CA TYR A 451 -6.54 -1.59 37.17
C TYR A 451 -6.77 -2.55 38.35
N ASP A 452 -6.56 -3.84 38.09
CA ASP A 452 -6.56 -4.88 39.11
C ASP A 452 -5.11 -5.28 39.43
N SER A 453 -4.67 -5.01 40.65
CA SER A 453 -3.29 -5.27 41.06
C SER A 453 -2.98 -6.76 41.25
N SER A 454 -4.01 -7.61 41.41
CA SER A 454 -3.80 -9.06 41.61
C SER A 454 -3.61 -9.76 40.27
N ALA A 455 -4.36 -9.34 39.25
CA ALA A 455 -4.23 -9.82 37.89
C ALA A 455 -3.13 -9.08 37.09
N ASP A 456 -2.65 -7.95 37.60
CA ASP A 456 -1.76 -7.01 36.90
C ASP A 456 -2.29 -6.62 35.50
N ALA A 457 -3.58 -6.30 35.46
CA ALA A 457 -4.33 -6.12 34.22
C ALA A 457 -5.39 -5.03 34.34
N ILE A 458 -5.84 -4.51 33.20
CA ILE A 458 -7.00 -3.62 33.12
C ILE A 458 -8.27 -4.46 32.96
N LEU A 459 -9.06 -4.56 34.03
CA LEU A 459 -10.34 -5.24 33.99
C LEU A 459 -11.47 -4.21 33.80
N TYR A 460 -12.70 -4.69 33.62
CA TYR A 460 -13.87 -3.81 33.52
C TYR A 460 -15.09 -4.43 34.19
N ARG A 461 -16.01 -3.57 34.66
CA ARG A 461 -17.25 -3.96 35.32
C ARG A 461 -18.43 -3.12 34.84
N PRO A 462 -19.67 -3.66 34.82
CA PRO A 462 -20.85 -2.90 34.43
C PRO A 462 -21.06 -1.69 35.34
N VAL A 463 -21.55 -0.58 34.78
CA VAL A 463 -21.88 0.64 35.54
C VAL A 463 -23.26 1.19 35.23
N ALA A 464 -23.79 0.96 34.03
CA ALA A 464 -25.12 1.37 33.64
C ALA A 464 -25.69 0.44 32.56
N HIS A 465 -27.01 0.24 32.60
CA HIS A 465 -27.74 -0.41 31.52
C HIS A 465 -28.69 0.62 30.90
N VAL A 466 -28.75 0.63 29.58
CA VAL A 466 -29.55 1.56 28.78
C VAL A 466 -30.45 0.75 27.89
N GLY A 467 -31.72 1.13 27.84
CA GLY A 467 -32.71 0.50 26.97
C GLY A 467 -33.72 1.52 26.50
N LYS A 468 -34.72 1.07 25.73
CA LYS A 468 -35.82 1.92 25.27
C LYS A 468 -36.63 2.56 26.41
N GLN A 469 -36.57 1.99 27.61
CA GLN A 469 -37.26 2.49 28.81
C GLN A 469 -36.41 3.51 29.60
N GLY A 470 -35.17 3.78 29.18
CA GLY A 470 -34.27 4.74 29.79
C GLY A 470 -32.99 4.10 30.36
N VAL A 471 -32.35 4.80 31.28
CA VAL A 471 -31.10 4.39 31.94
C VAL A 471 -31.37 3.85 33.34
N ARG A 472 -30.81 2.69 33.67
CA ARG A 472 -30.87 2.05 35.00
C ARG A 472 -29.48 1.74 35.53
N THR A 473 -29.34 1.65 36.86
CA THR A 473 -28.07 1.28 37.47
C THR A 473 -27.85 -0.23 37.34
N HIS A 474 -26.61 -0.70 37.49
CA HIS A 474 -26.33 -2.14 37.49
C HIS A 474 -27.02 -2.92 38.63
N ARG A 475 -27.48 -2.24 39.68
CA ARG A 475 -28.16 -2.87 40.83
C ARG A 475 -29.66 -3.04 40.62
N ASP A 476 -30.23 -2.40 39.60
CA ASP A 476 -31.65 -2.43 39.23
C ASP A 476 -31.89 -3.35 38.03
#